data_AF-A0A7U3CZL5-F1
#
_entry.id   AF-A0A7U3CZL5-F1
#
_cell.length_a   1.000
_cell.length_b   1.000
_cell.length_c   1.000
_cell.angle_alpha   90.00
_cell.angle_beta   90.00
_cell.angle_gamma   90.00
#
_symmetry.space_group_name_H-M   'P 1'
#
loop_
_entity.id
_entity.type
_entity.pdbx_description
1 polymer ?
#
loop_
_entity_poly.entity_id
_entity_poly.type
_entity_poly.pdbx_seq_one_letter_code
_entity_poly.pdbx_strand_id
1 'polypeptide(L)'
;MMHSSSKQTNGGVFALEFVGSLFYLVLVYLMAADDMPVGVVFNGTGSFWLPVFAGVSVIAAIALFVFSFTYLAEPKVISGEHTKNLGLYFAAATGITFTAMTLGTSYFVLAFAGFVLSLIGGMVGYRL
;
A
#
# COMPACT_ATOMS: atom_id res chain seq x y z
N MET A 1 -10.31 33.62 22.74
CA MET A 1 -9.39 33.28 21.63
C MET A 1 -9.44 31.77 21.43
N MET A 2 -10.13 31.30 20.39
CA MET A 2 -10.08 29.89 20.00
C MET A 2 -8.72 29.64 19.35
N HIS A 3 -7.89 28.80 19.97
CA HIS A 3 -6.77 28.19 19.26
C HIS A 3 -7.36 27.25 18.20
N SER A 4 -7.56 27.81 17.01
CA SER A 4 -7.64 27.03 15.77
C SER A 4 -6.27 26.35 15.62
N SER A 5 -6.13 25.17 16.21
CA SER A 5 -5.09 24.21 15.87
C SER A 5 -5.24 23.94 14.37
N SER A 6 -4.46 24.64 13.55
CA SER A 6 -4.30 24.30 12.14
C SER A 6 -3.79 22.87 12.09
N LYS A 7 -4.68 21.91 11.85
CA LYS A 7 -4.28 20.52 11.59
C LYS A 7 -3.47 20.57 10.30
N GLN A 8 -2.14 20.60 10.45
CA GLN A 8 -1.20 20.70 9.35
C GLN A 8 -1.36 19.48 8.46
N THR A 9 -1.53 19.74 7.17
CA THR A 9 -1.34 18.76 6.09
C THR A 9 -0.04 18.00 6.30
N ASN A 10 -0.09 16.66 6.41
CA ASN A 10 1.12 15.86 6.56
C ASN A 10 1.62 15.37 5.20
N GLY A 11 2.25 16.28 4.46
CA GLY A 11 2.75 16.02 3.11
C GLY A 11 3.81 14.91 3.05
N GLY A 12 4.55 14.68 4.14
CA GLY A 12 5.55 13.60 4.20
C GLY A 12 4.91 12.21 4.23
N VAL A 13 3.87 12.03 5.05
CA VAL A 13 3.10 10.77 5.09
C VAL A 13 2.40 10.52 3.75
N PHE A 14 1.77 11.57 3.18
CA PHE A 14 1.23 11.50 1.82
C PHE A 14 2.26 11.00 0.83
N ALA A 15 3.44 11.63 0.76
CA ALA A 15 4.47 11.28 -0.22
C ALA A 15 4.93 9.83 -0.08
N LEU A 16 5.11 9.34 1.14
CA LEU A 16 5.53 7.95 1.40
C LEU A 16 4.47 6.93 0.95
N GLU A 17 3.22 7.10 1.36
CA GLU A 17 2.14 6.19 0.96
C GLU A 17 1.82 6.31 -0.54
N PHE A 18 1.83 7.53 -1.09
CA PHE A 18 1.60 7.78 -2.51
C PHE A 18 2.68 7.11 -3.37
N VAL A 19 3.96 7.37 -3.10
CA VAL A 19 5.07 6.76 -3.86
C VAL A 19 5.09 5.24 -3.70
N GLY A 20 4.86 4.74 -2.49
CA GLY A 20 4.71 3.29 -2.26
C GLY A 20 3.57 2.69 -3.08
N SER A 21 2.41 3.36 -3.10
CA SER A 21 1.25 2.94 -3.89
C SER A 21 1.51 2.97 -5.40
N LEU A 22 2.33 3.90 -5.91
CA LEU A 22 2.71 3.92 -7.33
C LEU A 22 3.50 2.67 -7.73
N PHE A 23 4.39 2.18 -6.88
CA PHE A 23 5.11 0.93 -7.16
C PHE A 23 4.14 -0.26 -7.25
N TYR A 24 3.14 -0.32 -6.38
CA TYR A 24 2.11 -1.34 -6.48
C TYR A 24 1.22 -1.18 -7.70
N LEU A 25 0.84 0.03 -8.09
CA LEU A 25 0.06 0.27 -9.31
C LEU A 25 0.82 -0.14 -10.57
N VAL A 26 2.16 0.01 -10.58
CA VAL A 26 3.01 -0.56 -11.64
C VAL A 26 2.92 -2.09 -11.64
N LEU A 27 3.00 -2.74 -10.48
CA LEU A 27 2.85 -4.21 -10.39
C LEU A 27 1.45 -4.68 -10.79
N VAL A 28 0.40 -3.94 -10.43
CA VAL A 28 -0.98 -4.20 -10.88
C VAL A 28 -1.06 -4.13 -12.40
N TYR A 29 -0.46 -3.10 -13.02
CA TYR A 29 -0.41 -2.96 -14.47
C TYR A 29 0.33 -4.13 -15.13
N LEU A 30 1.52 -4.49 -14.63
CA LEU A 30 2.32 -5.59 -15.19
C LEU A 30 1.60 -6.94 -15.04
N MET A 31 0.87 -7.15 -13.94
CA MET A 31 0.04 -8.33 -13.76
C MET A 31 -1.11 -8.37 -14.77
N ALA A 32 -1.78 -7.23 -15.04
CA ALA A 32 -2.84 -7.15 -16.03
C ALA A 32 -2.32 -7.32 -17.48
N ALA A 33 -1.06 -6.96 -17.73
CA ALA A 33 -0.37 -7.16 -19.00
C ALA A 33 0.20 -8.59 -19.18
N ASP A 34 0.07 -9.46 -18.17
CA ASP A 34 0.67 -10.80 -18.14
C ASP A 34 2.22 -10.81 -18.23
N ASP A 35 2.84 -9.68 -17.87
CA ASP A 35 4.30 -9.45 -17.91
C ASP A 35 5.00 -9.68 -16.56
N MET A 36 4.22 -9.96 -15.51
CA MET A 36 4.71 -10.26 -14.18
C MET A 36 4.64 -11.77 -13.89
N PRO A 37 5.75 -12.51 -14.02
CA PRO A 37 5.79 -13.91 -13.61
C PRO A 37 5.55 -14.01 -12.10
N VAL A 38 4.86 -15.06 -11.68
CA VAL A 38 4.56 -15.28 -10.28
C VAL A 38 5.70 -16.05 -9.60
N GLY A 39 5.98 -15.65 -8.37
CA GLY A 39 7.07 -16.14 -7.55
C GLY A 39 6.92 -17.60 -7.15
N VAL A 40 8.05 -18.17 -6.71
CA VAL A 40 8.22 -19.60 -6.46
C VAL A 40 7.23 -20.20 -5.45
N VAL A 41 6.67 -19.38 -4.57
CA VAL A 41 5.70 -19.77 -3.52
C VAL A 41 4.37 -20.25 -4.11
N PHE A 42 4.03 -19.84 -5.33
CA PHE A 42 2.76 -20.19 -5.96
C PHE A 42 2.85 -21.29 -7.02
N ASN A 43 3.99 -21.97 -7.11
CA ASN A 43 4.10 -23.17 -7.94
C ASN A 43 3.42 -24.37 -7.26
N GLY A 44 2.88 -25.30 -8.07
CA GLY A 44 2.20 -26.50 -7.55
C GLY A 44 0.93 -26.17 -6.77
N THR A 45 0.79 -26.71 -5.56
CA THR A 45 -0.39 -26.53 -4.69
C THR A 45 -0.61 -25.08 -4.24
N GLY A 46 0.43 -24.24 -4.25
CA GLY A 46 0.33 -22.82 -3.92
C GLY A 46 -0.49 -22.01 -4.93
N SER A 47 -0.59 -22.48 -6.18
CA SER A 47 -1.32 -21.80 -7.27
C SER A 47 -2.80 -21.55 -6.95
N PHE A 48 -3.40 -22.37 -6.07
CA PHE A 48 -4.76 -22.18 -5.59
C PHE A 48 -5.00 -20.81 -4.95
N TRP A 49 -4.01 -20.26 -4.24
CA TRP A 49 -4.12 -18.99 -3.53
C TRP A 49 -3.88 -17.76 -4.42
N LEU A 50 -3.38 -17.98 -5.63
CA LEU A 50 -2.92 -16.92 -6.53
C LEU A 50 -4.02 -15.92 -6.91
N PRO A 51 -5.28 -16.34 -7.21
CA PRO A 51 -6.37 -15.40 -7.49
C PRO A 51 -6.74 -14.55 -6.27
N VAL A 52 -6.68 -15.13 -5.07
CA VAL A 52 -7.00 -14.42 -3.82
C VAL A 52 -5.92 -13.37 -3.54
N PHE A 53 -4.65 -13.72 -3.66
CA PHE A 53 -3.53 -12.80 -3.46
C PHE A 53 -3.55 -11.67 -4.49
N ALA A 54 -3.80 -11.98 -5.76
CA ALA A 54 -3.94 -10.98 -6.82
C ALA A 54 -5.13 -10.03 -6.57
N GLY A 55 -6.28 -10.56 -6.16
CA GLY A 55 -7.45 -9.73 -5.84
C GLY A 55 -7.20 -8.79 -4.66
N VAL A 56 -6.64 -9.32 -3.56
CA VAL A 56 -6.32 -8.53 -2.36
C VAL A 56 -5.26 -7.47 -2.67
N SER A 57 -4.22 -7.81 -3.43
CA SER A 57 -3.12 -6.90 -3.74
C SER A 57 -3.59 -5.70 -4.56
N VAL A 58 -4.43 -5.93 -5.57
CA VAL A 58 -5.03 -4.89 -6.44
C VAL A 58 -5.93 -3.96 -5.63
N ILE A 59 -6.88 -4.52 -4.90
CA ILE A 59 -7.84 -3.72 -4.13
C ILE A 59 -7.11 -2.89 -3.08
N ALA A 60 -6.17 -3.48 -2.36
CA ALA A 60 -5.39 -2.78 -1.34
C ALA A 60 -4.46 -1.71 -1.94
N ALA A 61 -3.85 -1.95 -3.11
CA ALA A 61 -3.00 -0.96 -3.79
C ALA A 61 -3.80 0.28 -4.20
N ILE A 62 -4.98 0.09 -4.81
CA ILE A 62 -5.87 1.18 -5.21
C ILE A 62 -6.40 1.91 -3.97
N ALA A 63 -6.79 1.18 -2.92
CA ALA A 63 -7.26 1.77 -1.67
C ALA A 63 -6.16 2.61 -1.00
N LEU A 64 -4.92 2.12 -0.95
CA LEU A 64 -3.77 2.87 -0.42
C LEU A 64 -3.50 4.15 -1.22
N PHE A 65 -3.55 4.06 -2.56
CA PHE A 65 -3.36 5.21 -3.43
C PHE A 65 -4.40 6.30 -3.14
N VAL A 66 -5.69 5.94 -3.12
CA VAL A 66 -6.78 6.89 -2.81
C VAL A 66 -6.66 7.42 -1.38
N PHE A 67 -6.36 6.54 -0.42
CA PHE A 67 -6.21 6.89 0.99
C PHE A 67 -5.08 7.90 1.22
N SER A 68 -3.98 7.81 0.46
CA SER A 68 -2.88 8.77 0.60
C SER A 68 -3.35 10.23 0.47
N PHE A 69 -4.30 10.53 -0.43
CA PHE A 69 -4.82 11.89 -0.63
C PHE A 69 -5.60 12.43 0.58
N THR A 70 -6.07 11.57 1.48
CA THR A 70 -6.77 12.00 2.69
C THR A 70 -5.88 12.83 3.61
N TYR A 71 -4.56 12.59 3.61
CA TYR A 71 -3.57 13.38 4.37
C TYR A 71 -3.41 14.81 3.83
N LEU A 72 -3.82 15.06 2.59
CA LEU A 72 -3.84 16.38 1.96
C LEU A 72 -5.18 17.08 2.09
N ALA A 73 -6.27 16.39 1.75
CA ALA A 73 -7.59 16.99 1.62
C ALA A 73 -8.37 17.05 2.94
N GLU A 74 -8.26 16.02 3.77
CA GLU A 74 -9.13 15.85 4.94
C GLU A 74 -8.37 15.35 6.19
N PRO A 75 -7.34 16.06 6.68
CA PRO A 75 -6.59 15.67 7.87
C PRO A 75 -7.45 15.59 9.14
N LYS A 76 -8.67 16.14 9.13
CA LYS A 76 -9.65 16.00 10.22
C LYS A 76 -10.23 14.58 10.29
N VAL A 77 -10.43 13.89 9.16
CA VAL A 77 -11.04 12.55 9.10
C VAL A 77 -10.07 11.46 9.60
N ILE A 78 -8.76 11.71 9.47
CA ILE A 78 -7.70 10.81 9.94
C ILE A 78 -7.59 10.81 11.47
N SER A 79 -8.18 11.78 12.18
CA SER A 79 -8.05 11.82 13.65
C SER A 79 -8.87 10.76 14.41
N GLY A 80 -9.72 9.98 13.75
CA GLY A 80 -10.42 8.83 14.35
C GLY A 80 -9.56 7.55 14.34
N GLU A 81 -9.51 6.80 15.43
CA GLU A 81 -8.70 5.57 15.57
C GLU A 81 -8.90 4.56 14.42
N HIS A 82 -10.13 4.43 13.91
CA HIS A 82 -10.40 3.52 12.79
C HIS A 82 -9.74 3.98 11.49
N THR A 83 -9.75 5.28 11.18
CA THR A 83 -9.16 5.82 9.95
C THR A 83 -7.63 5.74 9.99
N LYS A 84 -7.00 5.92 11.16
CA LYS A 84 -5.54 5.85 11.34
C LYS A 84 -4.96 4.48 11.00
N ASN A 85 -5.71 3.41 11.25
CA ASN A 85 -5.26 2.05 11.00
C ASN A 85 -5.40 1.63 9.53
N LEU A 86 -6.26 2.30 8.75
CA LEU A 86 -6.56 1.89 7.37
C LEU A 86 -5.34 1.97 6.45
N GLY A 87 -4.55 3.05 6.52
CA GLY A 87 -3.31 3.17 5.73
C GLY A 87 -2.33 2.03 6.01
N LEU A 88 -2.16 1.68 7.29
CA LEU A 88 -1.29 0.57 7.71
C LEU A 88 -1.83 -0.79 7.26
N TYR A 89 -3.16 -1.00 7.32
CA TYR A 89 -3.79 -2.23 6.83
C TYR A 89 -3.67 -2.37 5.32
N PHE A 90 -3.88 -1.30 4.54
CA PHE A 90 -3.72 -1.35 3.09
C PHE A 90 -2.26 -1.58 2.71
N ALA A 91 -1.32 -0.88 3.34
CA ALA A 91 0.12 -1.07 3.16
C ALA A 91 0.55 -2.51 3.46
N ALA A 92 0.07 -3.10 4.56
CA ALA A 92 0.35 -4.48 4.92
C ALA A 92 -0.27 -5.48 3.93
N ALA A 93 -1.55 -5.30 3.59
CA ALA A 93 -2.27 -6.19 2.68
C ALA A 93 -1.62 -6.20 1.29
N THR A 94 -1.39 -5.04 0.68
CA THR A 94 -0.76 -4.95 -0.64
C THR A 94 0.71 -5.37 -0.61
N GLY A 95 1.45 -5.01 0.44
CA GLY A 95 2.86 -5.33 0.59
C GLY A 95 3.13 -6.82 0.78
N ILE A 96 2.40 -7.49 1.68
CA ILE A 96 2.54 -8.93 1.93
C ILE A 96 2.18 -9.71 0.67
N THR A 97 1.07 -9.36 0.03
CA THR A 97 0.58 -10.10 -1.14
C THR A 97 1.51 -9.93 -2.34
N PHE A 98 1.91 -8.70 -2.70
CA PHE A 98 2.86 -8.50 -3.81
C PHE A 98 4.25 -9.05 -3.52
N THR A 99 4.76 -8.90 -2.29
CA THR A 99 6.09 -9.45 -1.92
C THR A 99 6.08 -10.98 -2.00
N ALA A 100 5.01 -11.63 -1.53
CA ALA A 100 4.86 -13.08 -1.68
C ALA A 100 4.77 -13.49 -3.15
N MET A 101 3.95 -12.79 -3.95
CA MET A 101 3.74 -13.08 -5.37
C MET A 101 4.97 -12.80 -6.24
N THR A 102 5.92 -12.00 -5.77
CA THR A 102 7.13 -11.65 -6.53
C THR A 102 8.39 -12.32 -5.97
N LEU A 103 8.27 -13.15 -4.93
CA LEU A 103 9.42 -13.80 -4.32
C LEU A 103 10.18 -14.67 -5.34
N GLY A 104 11.46 -14.36 -5.54
CA GLY A 104 12.31 -15.04 -6.52
C GLY A 104 12.19 -14.50 -7.96
N THR A 105 11.48 -13.38 -8.18
CA THR A 105 11.39 -12.70 -9.48
C THR A 105 12.12 -11.36 -9.46
N SER A 106 12.40 -10.78 -10.64
CA SER A 106 13.02 -9.44 -10.75
C SER A 106 12.16 -8.32 -10.17
N TYR A 107 10.86 -8.56 -9.95
CA TYR A 107 9.91 -7.59 -9.44
C TYR A 107 9.85 -7.54 -7.91
N PHE A 108 10.53 -8.46 -7.22
CA PHE A 108 10.58 -8.52 -5.76
C PHE A 108 11.06 -7.20 -5.14
N VAL A 109 12.12 -6.62 -5.70
CA VAL A 109 12.71 -5.38 -5.17
C VAL A 109 11.72 -4.23 -5.25
N LEU A 110 10.95 -4.15 -6.35
CA LEU A 110 9.92 -3.13 -6.53
C LEU A 110 8.78 -3.30 -5.51
N ALA A 111 8.28 -4.53 -5.34
CA ALA A 111 7.25 -4.85 -4.35
C ALA A 111 7.72 -4.54 -2.92
N PHE A 112 8.94 -4.95 -2.58
CA PHE A 112 9.51 -4.76 -1.25
C PHE A 112 9.82 -3.28 -0.95
N ALA A 113 10.33 -2.53 -1.93
CA ALA A 113 10.53 -1.09 -1.78
C ALA A 113 9.19 -0.37 -1.56
N GLY A 114 8.15 -0.75 -2.33
CA GLY A 114 6.80 -0.24 -2.13
C GLY A 114 6.30 -0.51 -0.72
N PHE A 115 6.58 -1.71 -0.20
CA PHE A 115 6.20 -2.13 1.14
C PHE A 115 6.87 -1.35 2.24
N VAL A 116 8.18 -1.17 2.18
CA VAL A 116 8.90 -0.37 3.17
C VAL A 116 8.40 1.07 3.18
N LEU A 117 8.22 1.69 2.02
CA LEU A 117 7.74 3.08 1.92
C LEU A 117 6.32 3.23 2.47
N SER A 118 5.38 2.38 2.05
CA SER A 118 3.99 2.44 2.49
C SER A 118 3.85 2.10 3.98
N LEU A 119 4.66 1.16 4.50
CA LEU A 119 4.63 0.79 5.91
C LEU A 119 5.19 1.91 6.80
N ILE A 120 6.28 2.56 6.39
CA ILE A 120 6.80 3.75 7.11
C ILE A 120 5.76 4.88 7.08
N GLY A 121 5.17 5.15 5.91
CA GLY A 121 4.08 6.12 5.76
C GLY A 121 2.93 5.83 6.73
N GLY A 122 2.41 4.60 6.71
CA GLY A 122 1.33 4.17 7.59
C GLY A 122 1.68 4.21 9.08
N MET A 123 2.90 3.85 9.48
CA MET A 123 3.35 3.94 10.88
C MET A 123 3.49 5.38 11.36
N VAL A 124 4.01 6.27 10.53
CA VAL A 124 4.12 7.69 10.86
C VAL A 124 2.71 8.30 10.91
N GLY A 125 1.85 7.98 9.94
CA GLY A 125 0.45 8.38 9.90
C GLY A 125 -0.35 7.95 11.12
N TYR A 126 -0.14 6.71 11.58
CA TYR A 126 -0.79 6.16 12.78
C TYR A 126 -0.42 6.91 14.07
N ARG A 127 0.80 7.46 14.15
CA ARG A 127 1.29 8.19 15.33
C ARG A 127 0.81 9.63 15.43
N LEU A 128 0.15 10.17 14.39
CA LEU A 128 -0.46 11.52 14.36
C LEU A 128 -1.88 11.47 14.90
#